data_AF-A0A522QZS4-F1
#
_entry.id   AF-A0A522QZS4-F1
#
_cell.length_a   1.000
_cell.length_b   1.000
_cell.length_c   1.000
_cell.angle_alpha   90.00
_cell.angle_beta   90.00
_cell.angle_gamma   90.00
#
_symmetry.space_group_name_H-M   'P 1'
#
loop_
_entity.id
_entity.type
_entity.pdbx_description
1 polymer ?
#
loop_
_entity_poly.entity_id
_entity_poly.type
_entity_poly.pdbx_seq_one_letter_code
_entity_poly.pdbx_strand_id
1 'polypeptide(L)'
;MRACTRATEIDPHYAQAWALMAVGYRNLREIGMETDDGMAAAEKALALDPDLAEAHAVKAYIVQMKGAMDEALAEVGTALKLDPESYEANRTAGRLNYQLHRFEEAARFFEKALGLMESDVNTAMTLVSTYRVIGDKVGMRRAAEMASKRADAVLALDRNNATVMAYSANALGALGEAERAKARMNRALLIDPDNLDMRYNFACALNAYLNDRQAALDMLEPLFAGITAYLLRYLKADPDFESLHDDPRWQAMVAAAEARLAAAKSAAPPTPEAA
;
A
#
# COMPACT_ATOMS: atom_id res chain seq x y z
N MET A 1 5.15 -15.73 -10.32
CA MET A 1 5.18 -15.27 -11.73
C MET A 1 5.54 -16.35 -12.73
N ARG A 2 6.80 -16.81 -12.85
CA ARG A 2 7.20 -17.78 -13.90
C ARG A 2 6.34 -19.07 -13.95
N ALA A 3 5.96 -19.60 -12.80
CA ALA A 3 5.10 -20.78 -12.72
C ALA A 3 3.68 -20.52 -13.25
N CYS A 4 3.06 -19.40 -12.88
CA CYS A 4 1.74 -19.00 -13.35
C CYS A 4 1.75 -18.73 -14.86
N THR A 5 2.74 -17.97 -15.36
CA THR A 5 2.91 -17.72 -16.81
C THR A 5 3.03 -19.04 -17.57
N ARG A 6 3.86 -19.97 -17.08
CA ARG A 6 4.00 -21.28 -17.72
C ARG A 6 2.71 -22.10 -17.67
N ALA A 7 1.97 -22.04 -16.56
CA ALA A 7 0.68 -22.72 -16.42
C ALA A 7 -0.33 -22.16 -17.43
N THR A 8 -0.40 -20.84 -17.62
CA THR A 8 -1.31 -20.21 -18.61
C THR A 8 -0.90 -20.45 -20.05
N GLU A 9 0.38 -20.72 -20.33
CA GLU A 9 0.85 -21.14 -21.67
C GLU A 9 0.46 -22.59 -21.99
N ILE A 10 0.52 -23.47 -20.99
CA ILE A 10 0.17 -24.89 -21.14
C ILE A 10 -1.35 -25.06 -21.21
N ASP A 11 -2.08 -24.36 -20.33
CA ASP A 11 -3.54 -24.34 -20.30
C ASP A 11 -4.06 -22.89 -20.19
N PRO A 12 -4.42 -22.28 -21.33
CA PRO A 12 -5.01 -20.95 -21.35
C PRO A 12 -6.37 -20.83 -20.65
N HIS A 13 -7.04 -21.95 -20.36
CA HIS A 13 -8.33 -21.99 -19.66
C HIS A 13 -8.19 -22.25 -18.16
N TYR A 14 -6.97 -22.31 -17.63
CA TYR A 14 -6.74 -22.47 -16.20
C TYR A 14 -6.97 -21.15 -15.44
N ALA A 15 -8.22 -20.89 -15.05
CA ALA A 15 -8.66 -19.63 -14.43
C ALA A 15 -7.85 -19.25 -13.18
N GLN A 16 -7.59 -20.20 -12.27
CA GLN A 16 -6.80 -19.94 -11.05
C GLN A 16 -5.37 -19.47 -11.37
N ALA A 17 -4.75 -19.98 -12.44
CA ALA A 17 -3.39 -19.55 -12.80
C ALA A 17 -3.38 -18.08 -13.26
N TRP A 18 -4.42 -17.63 -13.96
CA TRP A 18 -4.62 -16.23 -14.32
C TRP A 18 -4.84 -15.36 -13.07
N ALA A 19 -5.68 -15.79 -12.12
CA ALA A 19 -5.91 -15.07 -10.87
C ALA A 19 -4.62 -14.91 -10.04
N LEU A 20 -3.85 -15.99 -9.87
CA LEU A 20 -2.56 -15.94 -9.19
C LEU A 20 -1.51 -15.11 -9.93
N MET A 21 -1.58 -15.07 -11.26
CA MET A 21 -0.75 -14.17 -12.05
C MET A 21 -1.10 -12.70 -11.81
N ALA A 22 -2.40 -12.38 -11.73
CA ALA A 22 -2.88 -11.04 -11.39
C ALA A 22 -2.41 -10.59 -10.00
N VAL A 23 -2.52 -11.47 -8.99
CA VAL A 23 -1.98 -11.23 -7.62
C VAL A 23 -0.49 -10.96 -7.67
N GLY A 24 0.25 -11.77 -8.44
CA GLY A 24 1.70 -11.61 -8.58
C GLY A 24 2.10 -10.29 -9.24
N TYR A 25 1.42 -9.88 -10.32
CA TYR A 25 1.63 -8.57 -10.95
C TYR A 25 1.38 -7.43 -9.97
N ARG A 26 0.25 -7.46 -9.27
CA ARG A 26 -0.08 -6.48 -8.23
C ARG A 26 1.01 -6.38 -7.16
N ASN A 27 1.49 -7.51 -6.65
CA ASN A 27 2.54 -7.53 -5.62
C ASN A 27 3.88 -6.97 -6.12
N LEU A 28 4.27 -7.27 -7.36
CA LEU A 28 5.48 -6.70 -7.96
C LEU A 28 5.36 -5.19 -8.16
N ARG A 29 4.17 -4.71 -8.54
CA ARG A 29 3.90 -3.28 -8.66
C ARG A 29 3.91 -2.57 -7.31
N GLU A 30 3.40 -3.21 -6.25
CA GLU A 30 3.44 -2.67 -4.87
C GLU A 30 4.86 -2.51 -4.32
N ILE A 31 5.84 -3.27 -4.81
CA ILE A 31 7.25 -3.09 -4.44
C ILE A 31 8.02 -2.21 -5.44
N GLY A 32 7.32 -1.45 -6.29
CA GLY A 32 7.90 -0.47 -7.20
C GLY A 32 8.49 -1.05 -8.49
N MET A 33 8.25 -2.32 -8.82
CA MET A 33 8.70 -2.86 -10.10
C MET A 33 7.84 -2.36 -11.25
N GLU A 34 8.49 -1.92 -12.33
CA GLU A 34 7.82 -1.54 -13.57
C GLU A 34 7.30 -2.80 -14.28
N THR A 35 6.01 -3.08 -14.11
CA THR A 35 5.35 -4.28 -14.63
C THR A 35 3.85 -4.02 -14.85
N ASP A 36 3.15 -4.99 -15.46
CA ASP A 36 1.70 -4.94 -15.62
C ASP A 36 1.01 -4.83 -14.24
N ASP A 37 -0.14 -4.16 -14.16
CA ASP A 37 -0.85 -4.01 -12.88
C ASP A 37 -1.67 -5.25 -12.49
N GLY A 38 -1.81 -6.20 -13.41
CA GLY A 38 -2.56 -7.44 -13.24
C GLY A 38 -3.99 -7.39 -13.76
N MET A 39 -4.47 -6.25 -14.31
CA MET A 39 -5.87 -6.11 -14.73
C MET A 39 -6.24 -7.11 -15.81
N ALA A 40 -5.43 -7.22 -16.87
CA ALA A 40 -5.70 -8.14 -17.97
C ALA A 40 -5.73 -9.61 -17.50
N ALA A 41 -4.87 -9.96 -16.55
CA ALA A 41 -4.85 -11.29 -15.95
C ALA A 41 -6.09 -11.54 -15.06
N ALA A 42 -6.50 -10.55 -14.26
CA ALA A 42 -7.72 -10.63 -13.44
C ALA A 42 -8.98 -10.76 -14.31
N GLU A 43 -9.12 -9.95 -15.36
CA GLU A 43 -10.23 -10.00 -16.29
C GLU A 43 -10.28 -11.35 -17.04
N LYS A 44 -9.12 -11.87 -17.46
CA LYS A 44 -9.04 -13.19 -18.08
C LYS A 44 -9.45 -14.30 -17.11
N ALA A 45 -9.05 -14.22 -15.84
CA ALA A 45 -9.46 -15.16 -14.81
C ALA A 45 -10.98 -15.13 -14.63
N LEU A 46 -11.56 -13.94 -14.46
CA LEU A 46 -13.00 -13.76 -14.24
C LEU A 46 -13.86 -14.13 -15.46
N ALA A 47 -13.32 -14.01 -16.68
CA ALA A 47 -13.98 -14.46 -17.89
C ALA A 47 -14.03 -16.00 -18.00
N LEU A 48 -13.08 -16.70 -17.40
CA LEU A 48 -13.03 -18.16 -17.36
C LEU A 48 -13.82 -18.73 -16.16
N ASP A 49 -13.71 -18.07 -15.01
CA ASP A 49 -14.39 -18.40 -13.77
C ASP A 49 -14.70 -17.12 -12.98
N PRO A 50 -15.97 -16.69 -12.91
CA PRO A 50 -16.36 -15.46 -12.21
C PRO A 50 -16.32 -15.61 -10.69
N ASP A 51 -16.15 -16.81 -10.13
CA ASP A 51 -16.23 -17.04 -8.68
C ASP A 51 -14.84 -17.01 -8.00
N LEU A 52 -13.85 -16.40 -8.66
CA LEU A 52 -12.48 -16.27 -8.14
C LEU A 52 -12.29 -15.02 -7.27
N ALA A 53 -12.31 -15.24 -5.95
CA ALA A 53 -12.16 -14.17 -4.96
C ALA A 53 -10.88 -13.35 -5.13
N GLU A 54 -9.74 -13.97 -5.42
CA GLU A 54 -8.46 -13.27 -5.59
C GLU A 54 -8.47 -12.36 -6.82
N ALA A 55 -9.13 -12.77 -7.91
CA ALA A 55 -9.23 -11.96 -9.11
C ALA A 55 -10.11 -10.72 -8.88
N HIS A 56 -11.24 -10.88 -8.17
CA HIS A 56 -12.06 -9.75 -7.70
C HIS A 56 -11.27 -8.81 -6.78
N ALA A 57 -10.48 -9.35 -5.83
CA ALA A 57 -9.66 -8.54 -4.93
C ALA A 57 -8.57 -7.74 -5.67
N VAL A 58 -7.92 -8.33 -6.67
CA VAL A 58 -6.94 -7.62 -7.51
C VAL A 58 -7.64 -6.54 -8.35
N LYS A 59 -8.80 -6.84 -8.95
CA LYS A 59 -9.58 -5.85 -9.69
C LYS A 59 -9.96 -4.67 -8.79
N ALA A 60 -10.46 -4.93 -7.59
CA ALA A 60 -10.77 -3.91 -6.59
C ALA A 60 -9.57 -2.99 -6.29
N TYR A 61 -8.39 -3.56 -6.09
CA TYR A 61 -7.16 -2.80 -5.88
C TYR A 61 -6.82 -1.88 -7.06
N ILE A 62 -6.91 -2.37 -8.30
CA ILE A 62 -6.54 -1.58 -9.48
C ILE A 62 -7.58 -0.47 -9.73
N VAL A 63 -8.86 -0.78 -9.57
CA VAL A 63 -9.97 0.19 -9.67
C VAL A 63 -9.85 1.28 -8.60
N GLN A 64 -9.45 0.93 -7.39
CA GLN A 64 -9.11 1.89 -6.32
C GLN A 64 -7.98 2.83 -6.75
N MET A 65 -6.91 2.31 -7.35
CA MET A 65 -5.80 3.14 -7.86
C MET A 65 -6.26 4.11 -8.96
N LYS A 66 -7.28 3.75 -9.74
CA LYS A 66 -7.92 4.63 -10.73
C LYS A 66 -8.88 5.65 -10.08
N GLY A 67 -9.18 5.48 -8.79
CA GLY A 67 -10.03 6.38 -7.99
C GLY A 67 -11.52 6.09 -8.03
N ALA A 68 -11.93 4.97 -8.61
CA ALA A 68 -13.33 4.53 -8.62
C ALA A 68 -13.65 3.75 -7.33
N MET A 69 -13.83 4.48 -6.22
CA MET A 69 -13.97 3.86 -4.89
C MET A 69 -15.22 2.96 -4.75
N ASP A 70 -16.35 3.36 -5.33
CA ASP A 70 -17.60 2.57 -5.24
C ASP A 70 -17.49 1.24 -5.98
N GLU A 71 -16.87 1.24 -7.16
CA GLU A 71 -16.60 0.01 -7.92
C GLU A 71 -15.61 -0.88 -7.16
N ALA A 72 -14.55 -0.30 -6.57
CA ALA A 72 -13.60 -1.06 -5.75
C ALA A 72 -14.27 -1.71 -4.53
N LEU A 73 -15.21 -1.01 -3.87
CA LEU A 73 -16.01 -1.57 -2.76
C LEU A 73 -16.93 -2.70 -3.22
N ALA A 74 -17.54 -2.58 -4.41
CA ALA A 74 -18.37 -3.64 -4.96
C ALA A 74 -17.54 -4.90 -5.25
N GLU A 75 -16.39 -4.74 -5.91
CA GLU A 75 -15.49 -5.84 -6.25
C GLU A 75 -14.93 -6.54 -5.00
N VAL A 76 -14.47 -5.80 -3.99
CA VAL A 76 -14.00 -6.42 -2.74
C VAL A 76 -15.13 -7.06 -1.95
N GLY A 77 -16.35 -6.51 -2.03
CA GLY A 77 -17.55 -7.11 -1.44
C GLY A 77 -17.91 -8.44 -2.10
N THR A 78 -17.74 -8.57 -3.40
CA THR A 78 -17.88 -9.85 -4.12
C THR A 78 -16.78 -10.83 -3.69
N ALA A 79 -15.52 -10.40 -3.66
CA ALA A 79 -14.40 -11.24 -3.22
C ALA A 79 -14.64 -11.84 -1.82
N LEU A 80 -15.08 -11.02 -0.86
CA LEU A 80 -15.37 -11.47 0.52
C LEU A 80 -16.60 -12.38 0.62
N LYS A 81 -17.57 -12.28 -0.28
CA LYS A 81 -18.73 -13.20 -0.33
C LYS A 81 -18.33 -14.57 -0.86
N LEU A 82 -17.46 -14.59 -1.88
CA LEU A 82 -16.95 -15.80 -2.49
C LEU A 82 -16.01 -16.54 -1.54
N ASP A 83 -15.08 -15.82 -0.93
CA ASP A 83 -14.16 -16.37 0.07
C ASP A 83 -13.90 -15.38 1.23
N PRO A 84 -14.60 -15.56 2.38
CA PRO A 84 -14.36 -14.78 3.58
C PRO A 84 -12.96 -14.98 4.20
N GLU A 85 -12.28 -16.09 3.87
CA GLU A 85 -10.93 -16.43 4.35
C GLU A 85 -9.85 -16.06 3.32
N SER A 86 -10.19 -15.34 2.26
CA SER A 86 -9.22 -14.85 1.29
C SER A 86 -8.37 -13.76 1.93
N TYR A 87 -7.06 -14.02 2.07
CA TYR A 87 -6.08 -13.01 2.49
C TYR A 87 -6.15 -11.77 1.60
N GLU A 88 -6.29 -11.96 0.28
CA GLU A 88 -6.27 -10.87 -0.68
C GLU A 88 -7.51 -9.98 -0.60
N ALA A 89 -8.68 -10.59 -0.40
CA ALA A 89 -9.93 -9.86 -0.20
C ALA A 89 -9.88 -9.05 1.10
N ASN A 90 -9.46 -9.67 2.20
CA ASN A 90 -9.38 -9.00 3.51
C ASN A 90 -8.34 -7.87 3.51
N ARG A 91 -7.14 -8.08 2.94
CA ARG A 91 -6.13 -7.02 2.85
C ARG A 91 -6.62 -5.84 2.01
N THR A 92 -7.25 -6.11 0.87
CA THR A 92 -7.81 -5.06 0.00
C THR A 92 -8.96 -4.32 0.68
N ALA A 93 -9.84 -5.03 1.38
CA ALA A 93 -10.93 -4.43 2.15
C ALA A 93 -10.42 -3.53 3.27
N GLY A 94 -9.37 -3.95 3.99
CA GLY A 94 -8.70 -3.13 4.98
C GLY A 94 -8.17 -1.82 4.38
N ARG A 95 -7.45 -1.90 3.25
CA ARG A 95 -6.92 -0.71 2.56
C ARG A 95 -8.01 0.23 2.07
N LEU A 96 -9.11 -0.30 1.54
CA LEU A 96 -10.24 0.51 1.08
C LEU A 96 -10.93 1.23 2.24
N ASN A 97 -11.20 0.53 3.34
CA ASN A 97 -11.81 1.15 4.52
C ASN A 97 -10.88 2.17 5.18
N TYR A 98 -9.56 1.92 5.19
CA TYR A 98 -8.57 2.90 5.67
C TYR A 98 -8.64 4.21 4.86
N GLN A 99 -8.65 4.12 3.52
CA GLN A 99 -8.77 5.30 2.66
C GLN A 99 -10.11 6.04 2.78
N LEU A 100 -11.16 5.32 3.19
CA LEU A 100 -12.48 5.89 3.44
C LEU A 100 -12.64 6.41 4.88
N HIS A 101 -11.55 6.43 5.67
CA HIS A 101 -11.55 6.82 7.08
C HIS A 101 -12.49 5.98 7.96
N ARG A 102 -12.77 4.73 7.55
CA ARG A 102 -13.51 3.72 8.31
C ARG A 102 -12.51 2.84 9.06
N PHE A 103 -11.83 3.44 10.03
CA PHE A 103 -10.62 2.85 10.62
C PHE A 103 -10.92 1.59 11.44
N GLU A 104 -12.04 1.54 12.15
CA GLU A 104 -12.47 0.38 12.92
C GLU A 104 -12.74 -0.83 12.02
N GLU A 105 -13.43 -0.64 10.89
CA GLU A 105 -13.61 -1.69 9.89
C GLU A 105 -12.27 -2.07 9.24
N ALA A 106 -11.42 -1.10 8.94
CA ALA A 106 -10.09 -1.35 8.38
C ALA A 106 -9.26 -2.24 9.30
N ALA A 107 -9.23 -1.94 10.61
CA ALA A 107 -8.52 -2.74 11.60
C ALA A 107 -8.99 -4.19 11.60
N ARG A 108 -10.31 -4.44 11.59
CA ARG A 108 -10.87 -5.80 11.56
C ARG A 108 -10.43 -6.60 10.33
N PHE A 109 -10.46 -5.98 9.15
CA PHE A 109 -10.03 -6.64 7.92
C PHE A 109 -8.51 -6.89 7.89
N PHE A 110 -7.71 -5.95 8.40
CA PHE A 110 -6.27 -6.14 8.53
C PHE A 110 -5.92 -7.24 9.54
N GLU A 111 -6.57 -7.29 10.71
CA GLU A 111 -6.41 -8.39 11.67
C GLU A 111 -6.72 -9.75 11.03
N LYS A 112 -7.81 -9.83 10.27
CA LYS A 112 -8.19 -11.05 9.54
C LYS A 112 -7.13 -11.45 8.53
N ALA A 113 -6.65 -10.52 7.70
CA ALA A 113 -5.58 -10.77 6.75
C ALA A 113 -4.28 -11.25 7.44
N LEU A 114 -3.90 -10.63 8.55
CA LEU A 114 -2.68 -10.96 9.30
C LEU A 114 -2.75 -12.33 10.00
N GLY A 115 -3.96 -12.80 10.32
CA GLY A 115 -4.21 -14.16 10.80
C GLY A 115 -4.09 -15.23 9.70
N LEU A 116 -4.23 -14.83 8.43
CA LEU A 116 -4.13 -15.71 7.26
C LEU A 116 -2.72 -15.73 6.65
N MET A 117 -1.95 -14.65 6.82
CA MET A 117 -0.58 -14.51 6.29
C MET A 117 0.40 -14.03 7.37
N GLU A 118 1.18 -14.96 7.92
CA GLU A 118 2.12 -14.65 9.02
C GLU A 118 3.36 -13.86 8.59
N SER A 119 3.71 -13.87 7.30
CA SER A 119 4.88 -13.17 6.77
C SER A 119 4.62 -11.71 6.39
N ASP A 120 3.35 -11.25 6.40
CA ASP A 120 3.02 -9.91 5.97
C ASP A 120 3.42 -8.88 7.04
N VAL A 121 4.49 -8.14 6.72
CA VAL A 121 5.01 -7.03 7.53
C VAL A 121 4.30 -5.71 7.22
N ASN A 122 3.92 -5.50 5.95
CA ASN A 122 3.33 -4.26 5.47
C ASN A 122 1.97 -4.03 6.13
N THR A 123 1.09 -5.03 6.09
CA THR A 123 -0.24 -4.92 6.70
C THR A 123 -0.14 -4.79 8.22
N ALA A 124 0.85 -5.44 8.86
CA ALA A 124 1.08 -5.30 10.28
C ALA A 124 1.49 -3.86 10.64
N MET A 125 2.33 -3.24 9.82
CA MET A 125 2.70 -1.82 9.94
C MET A 125 1.51 -0.90 9.71
N THR A 126 0.71 -1.10 8.65
CA THR A 126 -0.51 -0.30 8.41
C THR A 126 -1.52 -0.41 9.55
N LEU A 127 -1.62 -1.58 10.19
CA LEU A 127 -2.44 -1.77 11.37
C LEU A 127 -1.96 -0.93 12.57
N VAL A 128 -0.65 -0.65 12.69
CA VAL A 128 -0.12 0.30 13.70
C VAL A 128 -0.71 1.69 13.49
N SER A 129 -0.58 2.26 12.29
CA SER A 129 -1.16 3.58 11.97
C SER A 129 -2.69 3.57 12.11
N THR A 130 -3.36 2.47 11.77
CA THR A 130 -4.81 2.33 11.94
C THR A 130 -5.21 2.44 13.42
N TYR A 131 -4.58 1.69 14.32
CA TYR A 131 -4.88 1.79 15.75
C TYR A 131 -4.46 3.11 16.38
N ARG A 132 -3.39 3.74 15.88
CA ARG A 132 -2.98 5.09 16.30
C ARG A 132 -4.14 6.07 16.10
N VAL A 133 -4.78 6.03 14.95
CA VAL A 133 -5.89 6.94 14.59
C VAL A 133 -7.16 6.61 15.36
N ILE A 134 -7.46 5.33 15.58
CA ILE A 134 -8.56 4.89 16.47
C ILE A 134 -8.32 5.33 17.92
N GLY A 135 -7.06 5.56 18.31
CA GLY A 135 -6.66 5.86 19.68
C GLY A 135 -6.49 4.61 20.56
N ASP A 136 -6.52 3.40 19.97
CA ASP A 136 -6.27 2.16 20.69
C ASP A 136 -4.77 1.94 20.88
N LYS A 137 -4.26 2.44 22.01
CA LYS A 137 -2.84 2.29 22.38
C LYS A 137 -2.42 0.83 22.58
N VAL A 138 -3.33 -0.04 23.01
CA VAL A 138 -3.03 -1.46 23.27
C VAL A 138 -2.93 -2.21 21.96
N GLY A 139 -3.91 -2.01 21.07
CA GLY A 139 -3.89 -2.52 19.69
C GLY A 139 -2.68 -2.04 18.92
N MET A 140 -2.38 -0.74 18.98
CA MET A 140 -1.21 -0.13 18.33
C MET A 140 0.10 -0.79 18.79
N ARG A 141 0.29 -0.95 20.10
CA ARG A 141 1.48 -1.60 20.65
C ARG A 141 1.59 -3.05 20.19
N ARG A 142 0.49 -3.82 20.25
CA ARG A 142 0.47 -5.22 19.81
C ARG A 142 0.81 -5.35 18.32
N ALA A 143 0.23 -4.51 17.48
CA ALA A 143 0.51 -4.48 16.05
C ALA A 143 1.97 -4.11 15.78
N ALA A 144 2.54 -3.16 16.52
CA ALA A 144 3.93 -2.74 16.38
C ALA A 144 4.92 -3.83 16.82
N GLU A 145 4.65 -4.54 17.93
CA GLU A 145 5.42 -5.70 18.37
C GLU A 145 5.38 -6.82 17.31
N MET A 146 4.21 -7.09 16.73
CA MET A 146 4.05 -8.06 15.65
C MET A 146 4.82 -7.65 14.38
N ALA A 147 4.67 -6.40 13.93
CA ALA A 147 5.36 -5.88 12.75
C ALA A 147 6.88 -5.92 12.93
N SER A 148 7.38 -5.51 14.11
CA SER A 148 8.81 -5.57 14.45
C SER A 148 9.34 -7.01 14.42
N LYS A 149 8.63 -7.96 15.04
CA LYS A 149 9.02 -9.38 15.05
C LYS A 149 9.06 -9.98 13.64
N ARG A 150 8.03 -9.73 12.83
CA ARG A 150 7.96 -10.23 11.44
C ARG A 150 9.05 -9.60 10.58
N ALA A 151 9.30 -8.29 10.73
CA ALA A 151 10.37 -7.60 10.04
C ALA A 151 11.75 -8.16 10.40
N ASP A 152 12.02 -8.42 11.67
CA ASP A 152 13.29 -8.98 12.12
C ASP A 152 13.52 -10.39 11.57
N ALA A 153 12.46 -11.21 11.44
CA ALA A 153 12.55 -12.53 10.80
C ALA A 153 12.92 -12.43 9.32
N VAL A 154 12.34 -11.49 8.57
CA VAL A 154 12.70 -11.26 7.16
C VAL A 154 14.13 -10.72 7.05
N LEU A 155 14.50 -9.76 7.88
CA LEU A 155 15.83 -9.13 7.85
C LEU A 155 16.96 -10.06 8.32
N ALA A 156 16.64 -11.13 9.06
CA ALA A 156 17.59 -12.19 9.36
C ALA A 156 17.98 -13.00 8.09
N LEU A 157 17.05 -13.16 7.15
CA LEU A 157 17.25 -13.86 5.88
C LEU A 157 17.82 -12.92 4.80
N ASP A 158 17.29 -11.70 4.73
CA ASP A 158 17.73 -10.66 3.80
C ASP A 158 18.05 -9.36 4.55
N ARG A 159 19.33 -9.24 4.95
CA ARG A 159 19.83 -8.09 5.71
C ARG A 159 19.85 -6.78 4.92
N ASN A 160 19.57 -6.81 3.62
CA ASN A 160 19.58 -5.65 2.74
C ASN A 160 18.17 -5.30 2.21
N ASN A 161 17.12 -5.88 2.77
CA ASN A 161 15.75 -5.53 2.38
C ASN A 161 15.36 -4.13 2.89
N ALA A 162 15.59 -3.09 2.08
CA ALA A 162 15.32 -1.70 2.43
C ALA A 162 13.83 -1.44 2.72
N THR A 163 12.93 -2.05 1.94
CA THR A 163 11.48 -1.92 2.14
C THR A 163 11.03 -2.45 3.50
N VAL A 164 11.53 -3.62 3.93
CA VAL A 164 11.20 -4.15 5.27
C VAL A 164 11.84 -3.33 6.38
N MET A 165 13.02 -2.74 6.16
CA MET A 165 13.56 -1.75 7.10
C MET A 165 12.63 -0.54 7.25
N ALA A 166 11.97 -0.12 6.17
CA ALA A 166 10.95 0.94 6.19
C ALA A 166 9.79 0.61 7.13
N TYR A 167 9.19 -0.57 6.95
CA TYR A 167 8.09 -1.02 7.79
C TYR A 167 8.51 -1.21 9.26
N SER A 168 9.71 -1.74 9.48
CA SER A 168 10.30 -1.89 10.82
C SER A 168 10.50 -0.54 11.52
N ALA A 169 10.96 0.49 10.80
CA ALA A 169 11.20 1.81 11.38
C ALA A 169 9.91 2.46 11.90
N ASN A 170 8.80 2.30 11.19
CA ASN A 170 7.47 2.75 11.65
C ASN A 170 7.06 2.04 12.95
N ALA A 171 7.14 0.70 12.98
CA ALA A 171 6.81 -0.09 14.16
C ALA A 171 7.70 0.27 15.37
N LEU A 172 9.01 0.43 15.16
CA LEU A 172 9.95 0.85 16.21
C LEU A 172 9.63 2.25 16.75
N GLY A 173 9.24 3.18 15.86
CA GLY A 173 8.76 4.50 16.27
C GLY A 173 7.56 4.41 17.20
N ALA A 174 6.54 3.61 16.83
CA ALA A 174 5.36 3.39 17.65
C ALA A 174 5.65 2.71 19.00
N LEU A 175 6.73 1.94 19.10
CA LEU A 175 7.23 1.34 20.35
C LEU A 175 8.06 2.32 21.20
N GLY A 176 8.30 3.54 20.74
CA GLY A 176 9.15 4.53 21.41
C GLY A 176 10.65 4.28 21.22
N GLU A 177 11.03 3.42 20.29
CA GLU A 177 12.42 3.01 20.03
C GLU A 177 13.06 3.90 18.95
N ALA A 178 13.06 5.22 19.20
CA ALA A 178 13.44 6.23 18.22
C ALA A 178 14.84 6.02 17.60
N GLU A 179 15.84 5.68 18.41
CA GLU A 179 17.21 5.45 17.92
C GLU A 179 17.29 4.24 16.97
N ARG A 180 16.56 3.16 17.29
CA ARG A 180 16.50 1.98 16.41
C ARG A 180 15.74 2.28 15.13
N ALA A 181 14.65 3.05 15.21
CA ALA A 181 13.90 3.49 14.03
C ALA A 181 14.80 4.31 13.09
N LYS A 182 15.50 5.33 13.61
CA LYS A 182 16.44 6.17 12.84
C LYS A 182 17.62 5.36 12.29
N ALA A 183 18.14 4.38 13.03
CA ALA A 183 19.18 3.48 12.53
C ALA A 183 18.69 2.62 11.33
N ARG A 184 17.45 2.10 11.39
CA ARG A 184 16.82 1.39 10.25
C ARG A 184 16.68 2.32 9.05
N MET A 185 16.19 3.55 9.27
CA MET A 185 16.03 4.57 8.23
C MET A 185 17.36 4.85 7.49
N ASN A 186 18.39 5.18 8.26
CA ASN A 186 19.71 5.50 7.72
C ASN A 186 20.31 4.34 6.92
N ARG A 187 20.18 3.11 7.42
CA ARG A 187 20.67 1.93 6.70
C ARG A 187 19.93 1.69 5.39
N ALA A 188 18.61 1.85 5.39
CA ALA A 188 17.81 1.61 4.20
C ALA A 188 18.09 2.67 3.12
N LEU A 189 18.25 3.95 3.51
CA LEU A 189 18.66 5.04 2.60
C LEU A 189 20.05 4.82 1.99
N LEU A 190 20.96 4.13 2.67
CA LEU A 190 22.26 3.74 2.09
C LEU A 190 22.13 2.62 1.05
N ILE A 191 21.12 1.76 1.17
CA ILE A 191 20.90 0.63 0.27
C ILE A 191 20.17 1.08 -0.99
N ASP A 192 19.09 1.84 -0.81
CA ASP A 192 18.18 2.24 -1.90
C ASP A 192 17.70 3.68 -1.68
N PRO A 193 18.55 4.69 -1.96
CA PRO A 193 18.24 6.09 -1.69
C PRO A 193 17.07 6.63 -2.53
N ASP A 194 16.75 6.01 -3.65
CA ASP A 194 15.75 6.50 -4.62
C ASP A 194 14.37 5.83 -4.42
N ASN A 195 14.24 4.95 -3.43
CA ASN A 195 12.97 4.29 -3.11
C ASN A 195 11.95 5.25 -2.49
N LEU A 196 11.05 5.74 -3.33
CA LEU A 196 10.01 6.70 -2.95
C LEU A 196 9.00 6.11 -1.96
N ASP A 197 8.65 4.83 -2.08
CA ASP A 197 7.73 4.16 -1.15
C ASP A 197 8.34 4.00 0.24
N MET A 198 9.64 3.69 0.31
CA MET A 198 10.37 3.67 1.58
C MET A 198 10.38 5.06 2.23
N ARG A 199 10.69 6.10 1.46
CA ARG A 199 10.69 7.50 1.95
C ARG A 199 9.31 7.93 2.46
N TYR A 200 8.23 7.55 1.76
CA TYR A 200 6.85 7.75 2.24
C TYR A 200 6.67 7.17 3.65
N ASN A 201 7.03 5.89 3.83
CA ASN A 201 6.86 5.19 5.11
C ASN A 201 7.75 5.79 6.23
N PHE A 202 8.94 6.31 5.89
CA PHE A 202 9.76 7.05 6.83
C PHE A 202 9.14 8.37 7.24
N ALA A 203 8.56 9.12 6.30
CA ALA A 203 7.84 10.35 6.62
C ALA A 203 6.68 10.08 7.59
N CYS A 204 5.91 9.01 7.37
CA CYS A 204 4.86 8.57 8.30
C CYS A 204 5.42 8.37 9.70
N ALA A 205 6.52 7.60 9.82
CA ALA A 205 7.13 7.30 11.11
C ALA A 205 7.70 8.56 11.82
N LEU A 206 8.39 9.41 11.06
CA LEU A 206 9.00 10.64 11.54
C LEU A 206 7.95 11.62 12.06
N ASN A 207 6.85 11.79 11.34
CA ASN A 207 5.79 12.70 11.75
C ASN A 207 4.93 12.12 12.88
N ALA A 208 4.45 10.88 12.74
CA ALA A 208 3.45 10.30 13.63
C ALA A 208 4.01 9.85 14.99
N TYR A 209 5.28 9.43 15.05
CA TYR A 209 5.84 8.82 16.27
C TYR A 209 7.11 9.51 16.78
N LEU A 210 7.94 10.05 15.88
CA LEU A 210 9.23 10.65 16.28
C LEU A 210 9.16 12.17 16.45
N ASN A 211 8.02 12.80 16.14
CA ASN A 211 7.79 14.24 16.24
C ASN A 211 8.86 15.07 15.48
N ASP A 212 9.32 14.54 14.33
CA ASP A 212 10.39 15.11 13.52
C ASP A 212 9.81 15.62 12.19
N ARG A 213 9.01 16.70 12.29
CA ARG A 213 8.25 17.27 11.14
C ARG A 213 9.15 17.65 9.98
N GLN A 214 10.31 18.26 10.25
CA GLN A 214 11.22 18.70 9.18
C GLN A 214 11.81 17.51 8.43
N ALA A 215 12.29 16.49 9.14
CA ALA A 215 12.77 15.28 8.50
C ALA A 215 11.66 14.55 7.72
N ALA A 216 10.42 14.57 8.20
CA ALA A 216 9.28 14.02 7.46
C ALA A 216 9.07 14.75 6.12
N LEU A 217 9.10 16.09 6.12
CA LEU A 217 8.99 16.89 4.89
C LEU A 217 10.17 16.63 3.94
N ASP A 218 11.38 16.50 4.46
CA ASP A 218 12.58 16.18 3.66
C ASP A 218 12.48 14.79 3.00
N MET A 219 11.86 13.81 3.70
CA MET A 219 11.57 12.50 3.11
C MET A 219 10.51 12.58 2.01
N LEU A 220 9.51 13.46 2.16
CA LEU A 220 8.42 13.61 1.19
C LEU A 220 8.81 14.40 -0.08
N GLU A 221 9.75 15.34 0.03
CA GLU A 221 10.08 16.27 -1.06
C GLU A 221 10.39 15.58 -2.41
N PRO A 222 11.20 14.50 -2.47
CA PRO A 222 11.46 13.79 -3.73
C PRO A 222 10.20 13.16 -4.36
N LEU A 223 9.21 12.78 -3.56
CA LEU A 223 7.99 12.15 -4.04
C LEU A 223 7.17 13.15 -4.86
N PHE A 224 7.10 14.41 -4.44
CA PHE A 224 6.27 15.44 -5.08
C PHE A 224 6.68 15.76 -6.52
N ALA A 225 7.97 15.56 -6.85
CA ALA A 225 8.48 15.76 -8.21
C ALA A 225 7.76 14.87 -9.25
N GLY A 226 7.51 13.61 -8.90
CA GLY A 226 6.88 12.61 -9.77
C GLY A 226 5.48 12.15 -9.33
N ILE A 227 4.91 12.71 -8.27
CA ILE A 227 3.68 12.20 -7.66
C ILE A 227 2.52 12.13 -8.67
N THR A 228 1.82 11.00 -8.66
CA THR A 228 0.62 10.78 -9.48
C THR A 228 -0.61 11.44 -8.82
N ALA A 229 -1.66 11.69 -9.60
CA ALA A 229 -2.91 12.23 -9.05
C ALA A 229 -3.52 11.32 -7.96
N TYR A 230 -3.41 10.00 -8.13
CA TYR A 230 -3.83 9.03 -7.11
C TYR A 230 -3.01 9.17 -5.83
N LEU A 231 -1.68 9.11 -5.94
CA LEU A 231 -0.81 9.14 -4.76
C LEU A 231 -0.90 10.49 -4.04
N LEU A 232 -1.08 11.60 -4.76
CA LEU A 232 -1.31 12.91 -4.16
C LEU A 232 -2.61 12.95 -3.35
N ARG A 233 -3.71 12.41 -3.89
CA ARG A 233 -4.98 12.31 -3.15
C ARG A 233 -4.83 11.41 -1.92
N TYR A 234 -4.13 10.28 -2.06
CA TYR A 234 -3.87 9.37 -0.95
C TYR A 234 -3.07 10.04 0.16
N LEU A 235 -1.94 10.67 -0.19
CA LEU A 235 -1.05 11.36 0.73
C LEU A 235 -1.75 12.51 1.48
N LYS A 236 -2.62 13.26 0.81
CA LYS A 236 -3.45 14.32 1.44
C LYS A 236 -4.52 13.79 2.39
N ALA A 237 -4.94 12.53 2.23
CA ALA A 237 -5.93 11.89 3.09
C ALA A 237 -5.28 11.07 4.20
N ASP A 238 -3.96 10.86 4.16
CA ASP A 238 -3.27 10.03 5.14
C ASP A 238 -3.24 10.73 6.51
N PRO A 239 -3.84 10.14 7.56
CA PRO A 239 -3.85 10.71 8.90
C PRO A 239 -2.45 10.77 9.53
N ASP A 240 -1.44 10.07 8.99
CA ASP A 240 -0.04 10.24 9.42
C ASP A 240 0.52 11.61 9.01
N PHE A 241 -0.09 12.34 8.08
CA PHE A 241 0.36 13.67 7.61
C PHE A 241 -0.60 14.82 7.90
N GLU A 242 -1.75 14.57 8.52
CA GLU A 242 -2.76 15.60 8.80
C GLU A 242 -2.16 16.82 9.51
N SER A 243 -1.23 16.60 10.44
CA SER A 243 -0.56 17.67 11.17
C SER A 243 0.41 18.50 10.34
N LEU A 244 0.79 18.07 9.13
CA LEU A 244 1.68 18.80 8.23
C LEU A 244 0.91 19.75 7.29
N HIS A 245 -0.41 19.66 7.23
CA HIS A 245 -1.22 20.41 6.26
C HIS A 245 -1.15 21.94 6.43
N ASP A 246 -0.81 22.41 7.63
CA ASP A 246 -0.61 23.83 7.94
C ASP A 246 0.82 24.31 7.65
N ASP A 247 1.76 23.41 7.35
CA ASP A 247 3.15 23.76 7.08
C ASP A 247 3.29 24.44 5.70
N PRO A 248 3.93 25.61 5.59
CA PRO A 248 4.12 26.30 4.32
C PRO A 248 4.88 25.46 3.27
N ARG A 249 5.83 24.61 3.66
CA ARG A 249 6.55 23.71 2.74
C ARG A 249 5.59 22.66 2.17
N TRP A 250 4.75 22.07 3.02
CA TRP A 250 3.72 21.13 2.58
C TRP A 250 2.77 21.77 1.56
N GLN A 251 2.22 22.94 1.89
CA GLN A 251 1.30 23.66 1.01
C GLN A 251 1.94 24.00 -0.34
N ALA A 252 3.20 24.43 -0.34
CA ALA A 252 3.95 24.71 -1.56
C ALA A 252 4.15 23.44 -2.41
N MET A 253 4.54 22.33 -1.79
CA MET A 253 4.72 21.04 -2.48
C MET A 253 3.41 20.54 -3.10
N VAL A 254 2.30 20.60 -2.36
CA VAL A 254 0.97 20.23 -2.86
C VAL A 254 0.55 21.12 -4.02
N ALA A 255 0.65 22.45 -3.87
CA ALA A 255 0.27 23.39 -4.93
C ALA A 255 1.08 23.18 -6.21
N ALA A 256 2.39 22.94 -6.09
CA ALA A 256 3.26 22.64 -7.23
C ALA A 256 2.86 21.34 -7.94
N ALA A 257 2.55 20.28 -7.19
CA ALA A 257 2.10 19.01 -7.75
C ALA A 257 0.73 19.13 -8.43
N GLU A 258 -0.23 19.84 -7.82
CA GLU A 258 -1.55 20.08 -8.40
C GLU A 258 -1.45 20.88 -9.71
N ALA A 259 -0.64 21.94 -9.74
CA ALA A 259 -0.40 22.72 -10.94
C ALA A 259 0.22 21.88 -12.07
N ARG A 260 1.23 21.05 -11.75
CA ARG A 260 1.87 20.13 -12.72
C ARG A 260 0.87 19.12 -13.28
N LEU A 261 0.07 18.49 -12.42
CA LEU A 261 -0.93 17.50 -12.84
C LEU A 261 -2.06 18.13 -13.68
N ALA A 262 -2.49 19.34 -13.33
CA ALA A 262 -3.47 20.08 -14.13
C ALA A 262 -2.95 20.42 -15.53
N ALA A 263 -1.69 20.88 -15.63
CA ALA A 263 -1.04 21.16 -16.90
C ALA A 263 -0.86 19.90 -17.76
N ALA A 264 -0.53 18.75 -17.16
CA ALA A 264 -0.46 17.47 -17.87
C ALA A 264 -1.82 17.04 -18.42
N LYS A 265 -2.91 17.26 -17.67
CA LYS A 265 -4.27 16.95 -18.10
C LYS A 265 -4.74 17.83 -19.26
N SER A 266 -4.40 19.13 -19.27
CA SER A 266 -4.77 20.04 -20.35
C SER A 266 -3.98 19.82 -21.64
N ALA A 267 -2.76 19.27 -21.54
CA ALA A 267 -1.93 18.92 -22.68
C ALA A 267 -2.28 17.56 -23.32
N ALA A 268 -3.08 16.73 -22.64
CA ALA A 268 -3.48 15.43 -23.18
C ALA A 268 -4.50 15.60 -24.32
N PRO A 269 -4.34 14.91 -25.47
CA PRO A 269 -5.33 14.94 -26.52
C PRO A 269 -6.68 14.43 -26.02
N PRO A 270 -7.82 14.95 -26.51
CA PRO A 270 -9.14 14.48 -26.12
C PRO A 270 -9.22 12.97 -26.36
N THR A 271 -9.70 12.24 -25.36
CA THR A 271 -9.94 10.80 -25.45
C THR A 271 -10.97 10.57 -26.56
N PRO A 272 -10.76 9.62 -27.49
CA PRO A 272 -11.78 9.31 -28.49
C PRO A 272 -13.05 8.90 -27.75
N GLU A 273 -14.14 9.65 -27.93
CA GLU A 273 -15.47 9.20 -27.50
C GLU A 273 -15.73 7.85 -28.16
N ALA A 274 -15.98 6.83 -27.33
CA ALA A 274 -16.42 5.53 -27.82
C ALA A 274 -17.80 5.72 -28.47
N ALA A 275 -17.83 5.70 -29.80
CA ALA A 275 -19.03 5.68 -30.63
C ALA A 275 -19.60 4.26 -30.74
#